data_AF-A0AAW4Z3R6-F1
#
_entry.id   AF-A0AAW4Z3R6-F1
#
_cell.length_a   1.000
_cell.length_b   1.000
_cell.length_c   1.000
_cell.angle_alpha   90.00
_cell.angle_beta   90.00
_cell.angle_gamma   90.00
#
_symmetry.space_group_name_H-M   'P 1'
#
loop_
_entity.id
_entity.type
_entity.pdbx_description
1 polymer ?
#
loop_
_entity_poly.entity_id
_entity_poly.type
_entity_poly.pdbx_seq_one_letter_code
_entity_poly.pdbx_strand_id
1 'polypeptide(L)'
;MKQILKHILILAFAAGFIGTACENNDLTIDAGTFPETGGIGLSMGILQSDNYAMENPQINMDHASLSDQFHISLTEPASQTGNYTVKVDESKVLDFNSKHGTSYPLYPTEYIDLGNSGKMTIEKGEQQSNSVSIAFKYDEAIEDSVIYVLPLTVEENNSSPAMSSERKTLYYIINVWGMAPAEYNAIKKNFIQIAGVDPEFTNPLLLNKLYFESMSLSSPEVDYYNPFDIINLQFATVKADDNLLPSLYLKDDLAYVLKKREKYIVPLQQLDHKVCLAIKGAGEGIGFSNLGEKEMMIFVERIKQVIDIYHLDGVNLYDANFSYEESNENINYSNNLCKFVESLRDKLGNKIITYTQTSESPEGITNDANLKLGELVDYAWCDQLNTIIDPWSTPEKWTRPIAGLNKEKWGALNTDIHISSEQTNILDQVIEMFTQPSPMITAGINHVFVVNRVDYVSAGTESYAPTYMAYGAICNLCDMEKEYFVTGINSPNNQYLNIHDLLMPKDY
;
A
#
# COMPACT_ATOMS: atom_id res chain seq x y z
N MET A 1 15.10 15.82 -66.64
CA MET A 1 15.19 15.23 -65.28
C MET A 1 16.65 15.20 -64.87
N LYS A 2 16.99 15.74 -63.70
CA LYS A 2 18.35 15.72 -63.10
C LYS A 2 18.46 14.41 -62.27
N GLN A 3 19.39 13.50 -62.57
CA GLN A 3 20.78 13.37 -62.08
C GLN A 3 20.95 12.75 -60.67
N ILE A 4 21.78 11.70 -60.60
CA ILE A 4 22.78 11.36 -59.54
C ILE A 4 22.38 10.49 -58.29
N LEU A 5 23.03 9.30 -58.19
CA LEU A 5 23.50 8.49 -57.01
C LEU A 5 22.49 8.12 -55.87
N LYS A 6 22.59 7.04 -55.06
CA LYS A 6 23.40 5.77 -54.92
C LYS A 6 22.58 4.86 -53.95
N HIS A 7 22.16 3.63 -54.26
CA HIS A 7 22.86 2.31 -54.22
C HIS A 7 23.22 1.73 -52.83
N ILE A 8 23.16 0.37 -52.76
CA ILE A 8 23.55 -0.61 -51.69
C ILE A 8 22.37 -1.11 -50.81
N LEU A 9 22.13 -2.42 -50.53
CA LEU A 9 22.53 -3.68 -51.23
C LEU A 9 21.66 -4.91 -50.79
N ILE A 10 21.20 -5.71 -51.77
CA ILE A 10 20.95 -7.20 -51.85
C ILE A 10 21.00 -8.00 -50.50
N LEU A 11 19.99 -8.73 -49.97
CA LEU A 11 19.07 -9.78 -50.48
C LEU A 11 19.69 -11.21 -50.60
N ALA A 12 19.43 -12.12 -49.64
CA ALA A 12 19.43 -13.59 -49.86
C ALA A 12 18.76 -14.38 -48.71
N PHE A 13 18.16 -15.52 -49.04
CA PHE A 13 17.32 -16.37 -48.15
C PHE A 13 18.06 -17.62 -47.64
N ALA A 14 17.73 -18.03 -46.40
CA ALA A 14 17.68 -19.39 -45.82
C ALA A 14 18.56 -20.55 -46.38
N ALA A 15 19.37 -21.18 -45.51
CA ALA A 15 19.00 -22.41 -44.77
C ALA A 15 20.21 -23.11 -44.10
N GLY A 16 20.09 -23.51 -42.82
CA GLY A 16 21.04 -24.41 -42.14
C GLY A 16 21.08 -24.28 -40.61
N PHE A 17 20.73 -25.36 -39.89
CA PHE A 17 20.82 -25.53 -38.42
C PHE A 17 22.27 -25.28 -37.91
N ILE A 18 22.57 -24.92 -36.65
CA ILE A 18 22.13 -25.44 -35.33
C ILE A 18 22.12 -24.27 -34.31
N GLY A 19 21.29 -24.33 -33.26
CA GLY A 19 20.94 -23.16 -32.43
C GLY A 19 21.72 -22.94 -31.12
N THR A 20 21.38 -21.83 -30.46
CA THR A 20 21.67 -21.46 -29.07
C THR A 20 20.42 -20.80 -28.47
N ALA A 21 20.24 -20.92 -27.15
CA ALA A 21 19.08 -20.38 -26.43
C ALA A 21 19.29 -18.92 -25.98
N CYS A 22 18.18 -18.26 -25.63
CA CYS A 22 18.04 -17.03 -24.84
C CYS A 22 19.23 -16.06 -24.76
N GLU A 23 19.11 -14.93 -25.44
CA GLU A 23 19.72 -13.68 -24.95
C GLU A 23 18.72 -13.05 -23.96
N ASN A 24 19.07 -13.08 -22.67
CA ASN A 24 18.42 -12.23 -21.69
C ASN A 24 18.89 -10.79 -21.92
N ASN A 25 17.96 -9.85 -22.10
CA ASN A 25 18.25 -8.45 -21.84
C ASN A 25 18.25 -8.26 -20.33
N ASP A 26 19.41 -8.47 -19.71
CA ASP A 26 19.59 -8.24 -18.29
C ASP A 26 19.29 -6.77 -17.96
N LEU A 27 18.47 -6.56 -16.93
CA LEU A 27 18.22 -5.25 -16.36
C LEU A 27 19.51 -4.80 -15.65
N THR A 28 20.25 -3.89 -16.25
CA THR A 28 21.30 -3.15 -15.54
C THR A 28 20.64 -2.22 -14.52
N ILE A 29 20.42 -2.74 -13.32
CA ILE A 29 20.11 -1.92 -12.14
C ILE A 29 21.36 -1.09 -11.86
N ASP A 30 21.21 0.24 -11.80
CA ASP A 30 22.28 1.15 -11.43
C ASP A 30 22.52 1.05 -9.93
N ALA A 31 23.26 0.02 -9.52
CA ALA A 31 23.59 -0.24 -8.13
C ALA A 31 24.40 0.93 -7.58
N GLY A 32 23.85 1.59 -6.56
CA GLY A 32 24.50 2.75 -5.93
C GLY A 32 25.94 2.45 -5.54
N THR A 33 26.86 3.34 -5.91
CA THR A 33 28.29 3.16 -5.67
C THR A 33 28.56 2.95 -4.17
N PHE A 34 29.17 1.81 -3.85
CA PHE A 34 29.64 1.48 -2.49
C PHE A 34 30.46 2.64 -1.89
N PRO A 35 30.32 2.93 -0.59
CA PRO A 35 31.26 3.81 0.11
C PRO A 35 32.67 3.20 0.06
N GLU A 36 33.61 3.86 -0.64
CA GLU A 36 35.02 3.46 -0.64
C GLU A 36 35.67 3.73 0.73
N THR A 37 35.65 2.73 1.62
CA THR A 37 36.41 2.75 2.87
C THR A 37 37.31 1.53 3.01
N GLY A 38 38.52 1.59 2.44
CA GLY A 38 39.63 0.72 2.87
C GLY A 38 40.44 -0.02 1.79
N GLY A 39 41.22 0.73 1.01
CA GLY A 39 42.58 0.34 0.57
C GLY A 39 42.87 -1.04 -0.07
N ILE A 40 43.23 -1.00 -1.36
CA ILE A 40 44.22 -1.88 -2.02
C ILE A 40 43.95 -3.40 -1.98
N GLY A 41 43.14 -3.90 -2.93
CA GLY A 41 43.33 -5.23 -3.51
C GLY A 41 43.07 -6.44 -2.60
N LEU A 42 42.14 -6.32 -1.66
CA LEU A 42 41.63 -7.45 -0.87
C LEU A 42 40.20 -7.77 -1.30
N SER A 43 39.99 -8.98 -1.85
CA SER A 43 38.66 -9.57 -1.97
C SER A 43 38.15 -9.83 -0.55
N MET A 44 37.13 -9.07 -0.13
CA MET A 44 36.57 -9.11 1.22
C MET A 44 35.12 -9.54 1.17
N GLY A 45 34.77 -10.53 1.99
CA GLY A 45 33.42 -11.06 2.11
C GLY A 45 32.50 -10.15 2.93
N ILE A 46 31.28 -10.00 2.45
CA ILE A 46 30.19 -9.25 3.07
C ILE A 46 28.99 -10.20 3.19
N LEU A 47 28.46 -10.39 4.39
CA LEU A 47 27.23 -11.16 4.62
C LEU A 47 26.01 -10.25 4.34
N GLN A 48 25.07 -10.71 3.51
CA GLN A 48 23.94 -9.91 3.02
C GLN A 48 22.66 -10.74 3.00
N SER A 49 21.51 -10.10 3.24
CA SER A 49 20.20 -10.69 2.93
C SER A 49 19.95 -10.66 1.42
N ASP A 50 19.21 -11.63 0.91
CA ASP A 50 18.77 -11.73 -0.48
C ASP A 50 17.50 -10.90 -0.74
N ASN A 51 16.69 -10.63 0.30
CA ASN A 51 15.44 -9.88 0.20
C ASN A 51 15.52 -8.45 0.76
N TYR A 52 16.55 -8.11 1.54
CA TYR A 52 16.70 -6.81 2.20
C TYR A 52 18.02 -6.12 1.86
N ALA A 53 17.95 -4.97 1.18
CA ALA A 53 19.12 -4.14 0.85
C ALA A 53 19.70 -3.34 2.04
N MET A 54 19.04 -3.37 3.21
CA MET A 54 19.47 -2.65 4.42
C MET A 54 20.54 -3.44 5.19
N GLU A 55 21.48 -2.74 5.83
CA GLU A 55 22.55 -3.38 6.63
C GLU A 55 22.02 -4.20 7.82
N ASN A 56 20.85 -3.82 8.34
CA ASN A 56 20.11 -4.53 9.36
C ASN A 56 18.70 -4.84 8.81
N PRO A 57 18.47 -6.04 8.23
CA PRO A 57 17.15 -6.45 7.74
C PRO A 57 16.09 -6.34 8.82
N GLN A 58 14.87 -5.97 8.43
CA GLN A 58 13.77 -5.78 9.38
C GLN A 58 12.58 -6.65 9.04
N ILE A 59 12.18 -7.44 10.03
CA ILE A 59 11.15 -8.46 9.91
C ILE A 59 10.00 -8.08 10.84
N ASN A 60 8.80 -8.05 10.27
CA ASN A 60 7.58 -7.70 10.97
C ASN A 60 6.73 -8.96 11.05
N MET A 61 6.82 -9.64 12.20
CA MET A 61 6.17 -10.90 12.46
C MET A 61 4.77 -10.66 12.98
N ASP A 62 3.80 -11.11 12.19
CA ASP A 62 2.38 -11.05 12.52
C ASP A 62 1.83 -12.47 12.67
N HIS A 63 2.11 -13.10 13.81
CA HIS A 63 1.53 -14.40 14.23
C HIS A 63 1.78 -15.55 13.25
N ALA A 64 2.70 -15.33 12.31
CA ALA A 64 2.99 -16.17 11.17
C ALA A 64 4.49 -16.34 11.05
N SER A 65 4.90 -17.56 10.73
CA SER A 65 6.32 -17.85 10.50
C SER A 65 6.79 -17.20 9.20
N LEU A 66 7.94 -16.54 9.25
CA LEU A 66 8.54 -15.85 8.11
C LEU A 66 9.87 -16.51 7.72
N SER A 67 10.37 -16.19 6.53
CA SER A 67 11.66 -16.71 6.07
C SER A 67 12.38 -15.72 5.18
N ASP A 68 13.71 -15.70 5.30
CA ASP A 68 14.61 -14.97 4.43
C ASP A 68 15.67 -15.93 3.83
N GLN A 69 16.45 -15.44 2.88
CA GLN A 69 17.69 -16.07 2.44
C GLN A 69 18.83 -15.07 2.57
N PHE A 70 20.05 -15.57 2.77
CA PHE A 70 21.24 -14.74 2.84
C PHE A 70 22.42 -15.41 2.12
N HIS A 71 23.32 -14.59 1.58
CA HIS A 71 24.53 -15.02 0.87
C HIS A 71 25.75 -14.21 1.34
N ILE A 72 26.95 -14.68 0.98
CA ILE A 72 28.18 -13.89 1.09
C ILE A 72 28.55 -13.40 -0.30
N SER A 73 28.75 -12.09 -0.45
CA SER A 73 29.24 -11.46 -1.68
C SER A 73 30.68 -10.96 -1.51
N LEU A 74 31.46 -11.00 -2.60
CA LEU A 74 32.84 -10.55 -2.71
C LEU A 74 32.98 -9.37 -3.66
N THR A 75 33.86 -8.44 -3.33
CA THR A 75 34.26 -7.32 -4.19
C THR A 75 35.00 -7.76 -5.47
N GLU A 76 35.68 -8.91 -5.45
CA GLU A 76 36.36 -9.51 -6.60
C GLU A 76 36.21 -11.04 -6.59
N PRO A 77 36.21 -11.72 -7.76
CA PRO A 77 36.11 -13.18 -7.87
C PRO A 77 37.08 -13.95 -6.97
N ALA A 78 36.60 -15.02 -6.33
CA ALA A 78 37.37 -15.80 -5.38
C ALA A 78 38.58 -16.47 -6.04
N SER A 79 39.79 -16.20 -5.53
CA SER A 79 41.04 -16.80 -6.05
C SER A 79 41.16 -18.31 -5.79
N GLN A 80 40.39 -18.82 -4.82
CA GLN A 80 40.25 -20.21 -4.43
C GLN A 80 38.86 -20.44 -3.80
N THR A 81 38.41 -21.69 -3.71
CA THR A 81 37.14 -22.03 -3.06
C THR A 81 37.19 -21.74 -1.55
N GLY A 82 36.30 -20.88 -1.07
CA GLY A 82 36.12 -20.52 0.34
C GLY A 82 34.93 -21.24 0.95
N ASN A 83 35.05 -21.70 2.20
CA ASN A 83 33.97 -22.35 2.94
C ASN A 83 33.70 -21.59 4.25
N TYR A 84 32.45 -21.24 4.49
CA TYR A 84 32.02 -20.41 5.61
C TYR A 84 30.91 -21.12 6.38
N THR A 85 30.69 -20.68 7.62
CA THR A 85 29.56 -21.13 8.43
C THR A 85 29.05 -19.93 9.21
N VAL A 86 27.76 -19.64 9.06
CA VAL A 86 27.04 -18.58 9.76
C VAL A 86 26.28 -19.19 10.93
N LYS A 87 26.27 -18.50 12.08
CA LYS A 87 25.50 -18.88 13.27
C LYS A 87 24.89 -17.66 13.94
N VAL A 88 23.88 -17.89 14.77
CA VAL A 88 23.42 -16.88 15.72
C VAL A 88 24.55 -16.57 16.71
N ASP A 89 24.86 -15.30 16.92
CA ASP A 89 25.92 -14.81 17.81
C ASP A 89 25.34 -13.91 18.89
N GLU A 90 24.76 -14.53 19.91
CA GLU A 90 24.04 -13.88 21.01
C GLU A 90 24.86 -12.78 21.71
N SER A 91 26.20 -12.84 21.64
CA SER A 91 27.08 -11.81 22.21
C SER A 91 26.90 -10.44 21.54
N LYS A 92 26.49 -10.40 20.28
CA LYS A 92 26.35 -9.19 19.46
C LYS A 92 25.10 -8.36 19.79
N VAL A 93 24.15 -8.92 20.54
CA VAL A 93 22.94 -8.21 21.02
C VAL A 93 23.31 -6.98 21.83
N LEU A 94 24.32 -7.09 22.70
CA LEU A 94 24.81 -5.96 23.51
C LEU A 94 25.57 -4.92 22.68
N ASP A 95 26.36 -5.35 21.69
CA ASP A 95 27.06 -4.46 20.77
C ASP A 95 26.06 -3.63 19.95
N PHE A 96 25.02 -4.28 19.42
CA PHE A 96 23.92 -3.63 18.69
C PHE A 96 23.22 -2.60 19.58
N ASN A 97 22.71 -3.03 20.75
CA ASN A 97 21.99 -2.15 21.66
C ASN A 97 22.82 -0.95 22.12
N SER A 98 24.12 -1.15 22.39
CA SER A 98 25.04 -0.08 22.77
C SER A 98 25.31 0.91 21.62
N LYS A 99 25.37 0.43 20.37
CA LYS A 99 25.57 1.26 19.18
C LYS A 99 24.32 2.07 18.82
N HIS A 100 23.14 1.50 19.02
CA HIS A 100 21.85 2.07 18.58
C HIS A 100 21.06 2.78 19.69
N GLY A 101 21.46 2.66 20.97
CA GLY A 101 20.76 3.27 22.10
C GLY A 101 19.47 2.56 22.49
N THR A 102 19.36 1.27 22.16
CA THR A 102 18.16 0.43 22.32
C THR A 102 18.34 -0.59 23.44
N SER A 103 17.30 -1.34 23.76
CA SER A 103 17.33 -2.41 24.77
C SER A 103 16.57 -3.66 24.31
N TYR A 104 16.74 -4.03 23.04
CA TYR A 104 16.04 -5.15 22.41
C TYR A 104 16.57 -6.51 22.91
N PRO A 105 15.70 -7.44 23.34
CA PRO A 105 16.08 -8.81 23.64
C PRO A 105 16.53 -9.60 22.40
N LEU A 106 17.22 -10.71 22.64
CA LEU A 106 17.52 -11.71 21.61
C LEU A 106 16.24 -12.41 21.17
N TYR A 107 16.00 -12.57 19.86
CA TYR A 107 14.89 -13.40 19.37
C TYR A 107 15.12 -14.88 19.76
N PRO A 108 14.14 -15.61 20.32
CA PRO A 108 14.39 -16.93 20.89
C PRO A 108 14.91 -17.92 19.83
N THR A 109 16.07 -18.50 20.08
CA THR A 109 16.85 -19.23 19.07
C THR A 109 16.30 -20.62 18.79
N GLU A 110 15.46 -21.16 19.67
CA GLU A 110 14.65 -22.36 19.47
C GLU A 110 13.63 -22.23 18.32
N TYR A 111 13.22 -21.00 18.00
CA TYR A 111 12.30 -20.71 16.90
C TYR A 111 13.01 -20.34 15.58
N ILE A 112 14.34 -20.47 15.52
CA ILE A 112 15.13 -20.24 14.31
C ILE A 112 15.46 -21.57 13.60
N ASP A 113 15.13 -21.66 12.31
CA ASP A 113 15.53 -22.77 11.44
C ASP A 113 16.59 -22.28 10.45
N LEU A 114 17.83 -22.74 10.60
CA LEU A 114 18.95 -22.33 9.75
C LEU A 114 19.27 -23.40 8.71
N GLY A 115 18.90 -23.13 7.46
CA GLY A 115 19.12 -23.99 6.31
C GLY A 115 20.59 -24.36 6.14
N ASN A 116 20.85 -25.57 5.64
CA ASN A 116 22.21 -26.12 5.46
C ASN A 116 23.13 -26.03 6.72
N SER A 117 22.55 -25.87 7.91
CA SER A 117 23.29 -25.55 9.15
C SER A 117 24.19 -24.31 9.02
N GLY A 118 23.75 -23.30 8.27
CA GLY A 118 24.50 -22.05 8.04
C GLY A 118 25.72 -22.18 7.12
N LYS A 119 25.92 -23.33 6.45
CA LYS A 119 27.10 -23.57 5.61
C LYS A 119 26.97 -22.93 4.23
N MET A 120 28.05 -22.28 3.81
CA MET A 120 28.11 -21.51 2.58
C MET A 120 29.45 -21.76 1.89
N THR A 121 29.44 -21.94 0.57
CA THR A 121 30.64 -22.13 -0.23
C THR A 121 30.66 -21.09 -1.34
N ILE A 122 31.79 -20.40 -1.51
CA ILE A 122 32.10 -19.58 -2.68
C ILE A 122 33.11 -20.36 -3.49
N GLU A 123 32.75 -20.77 -4.71
CA GLU A 123 33.66 -21.52 -5.57
C GLU A 123 34.73 -20.63 -6.20
N LYS A 124 35.87 -21.22 -6.55
CA LYS A 124 36.95 -20.49 -7.22
C LYS A 124 36.45 -19.87 -8.54
N GLY A 125 36.55 -18.56 -8.66
CA GLY A 125 36.11 -17.77 -9.81
C GLY A 125 34.73 -17.13 -9.64
N GLU A 126 33.98 -17.50 -8.61
CA GLU A 126 32.67 -16.91 -8.29
C GLU A 126 32.83 -15.68 -7.36
N GLN A 127 31.85 -14.78 -7.40
CA GLN A 127 31.76 -13.64 -6.48
C GLN A 127 30.73 -13.81 -5.36
N GLN A 128 29.88 -14.83 -5.43
CA GLN A 128 28.81 -15.07 -4.47
C GLN A 128 28.84 -16.51 -3.97
N SER A 129 28.38 -16.73 -2.75
CA SER A 129 28.11 -18.08 -2.24
C SER A 129 26.79 -18.62 -2.78
N ASN A 130 26.52 -19.90 -2.53
CA ASN A 130 25.13 -20.33 -2.44
C ASN A 130 24.38 -19.49 -1.38
N SER A 131 23.10 -19.20 -1.63
CA SER A 131 22.19 -18.68 -0.59
C SER A 131 21.93 -19.75 0.47
N VAL A 132 21.61 -19.30 1.68
CA VAL A 132 21.15 -20.12 2.81
C VAL A 132 19.85 -19.54 3.33
N SER A 133 18.83 -20.39 3.53
CA SER A 133 17.57 -19.97 4.12
C SER A 133 17.64 -19.84 5.64
N ILE A 134 16.94 -18.86 6.18
CA ILE A 134 16.60 -18.77 7.60
C ILE A 134 15.07 -18.66 7.73
N ALA A 135 14.47 -19.43 8.63
CA ALA A 135 13.07 -19.27 9.01
C ALA A 135 12.97 -18.80 10.47
N PHE A 136 12.09 -17.83 10.68
CA PHE A 136 11.72 -17.24 11.95
C PHE A 136 10.33 -17.77 12.27
N LYS A 137 10.22 -18.74 13.17
CA LYS A 137 8.95 -19.37 13.51
C LYS A 137 8.23 -18.54 14.56
N TYR A 138 6.93 -18.32 14.36
CA TYR A 138 6.07 -17.77 15.41
C TYR A 138 5.60 -18.91 16.33
N ASP A 139 5.46 -18.61 17.62
CA ASP A 139 4.87 -19.45 18.66
C ASP A 139 4.18 -18.53 19.69
N GLU A 140 3.07 -18.97 20.30
CA GLU A 140 2.31 -18.20 21.30
C GLU A 140 3.12 -17.88 22.58
N ALA A 141 4.27 -18.53 22.78
CA ALA A 141 5.19 -18.23 23.88
C ALA A 141 6.17 -17.07 23.59
N ILE A 142 6.19 -16.53 22.37
CA ILE A 142 6.95 -15.32 22.03
C ILE A 142 6.16 -14.09 22.51
N GLU A 143 6.83 -13.09 23.06
CA GLU A 143 6.16 -11.91 23.62
C GLU A 143 5.78 -10.94 22.51
N ASP A 144 4.48 -10.79 22.30
CA ASP A 144 3.85 -9.75 21.49
C ASP A 144 4.29 -8.34 21.92
N SER A 145 4.24 -7.38 21.00
CA SER A 145 4.63 -5.97 21.21
C SER A 145 6.13 -5.75 21.49
N VAL A 146 6.99 -6.75 21.25
CA VAL A 146 8.43 -6.70 21.51
C VAL A 146 9.24 -6.64 20.21
N ILE A 147 10.19 -5.71 20.18
CA ILE A 147 11.23 -5.65 19.15
C ILE A 147 12.44 -6.46 19.64
N TYR A 148 12.71 -7.55 18.95
CA TYR A 148 13.86 -8.42 19.15
C TYR A 148 14.99 -8.09 18.16
N VAL A 149 16.19 -8.61 18.45
CA VAL A 149 17.30 -8.67 17.49
C VAL A 149 17.86 -10.08 17.37
N LEU A 150 18.18 -10.53 16.16
CA LEU A 150 18.86 -11.79 15.88
C LEU A 150 20.14 -11.53 15.04
N PRO A 151 21.31 -11.47 15.67
CA PRO A 151 22.60 -11.35 14.98
C PRO A 151 23.05 -12.69 14.37
N LEU A 152 23.25 -12.73 13.05
CA LEU A 152 23.92 -13.82 12.34
C LEU A 152 25.37 -13.43 12.03
N THR A 153 26.36 -14.12 12.61
CA THR A 153 27.79 -13.88 12.37
C THR A 153 28.42 -15.04 11.60
N VAL A 154 29.30 -14.74 10.62
CA VAL A 154 30.22 -15.72 10.04
C VAL A 154 31.26 -16.11 11.09
N GLU A 155 31.34 -17.39 11.43
CA GLU A 155 32.32 -17.93 12.38
C GLU A 155 33.76 -17.63 11.93
N GLU A 156 34.66 -17.39 12.89
CA GLU A 156 36.09 -17.20 12.61
C GLU A 156 36.76 -18.52 12.21
N ASN A 157 36.58 -18.87 10.94
CA ASN A 157 37.37 -19.86 10.21
C ASN A 157 38.52 -19.14 9.49
N ASN A 158 39.68 -19.80 9.37
CA ASN A 158 40.82 -19.29 8.58
C ASN A 158 40.56 -19.40 7.06
N SER A 159 39.32 -19.17 6.65
CA SER A 159 38.86 -19.23 5.28
C SER A 159 39.34 -18.02 4.50
N SER A 160 39.54 -18.21 3.20
CA SER A 160 39.96 -17.17 2.27
C SER A 160 39.10 -17.29 1.01
N PRO A 161 38.51 -16.20 0.49
CA PRO A 161 38.67 -14.79 0.92
C PRO A 161 38.21 -14.47 2.36
N ALA A 162 38.79 -13.43 2.97
CA ALA A 162 38.53 -13.06 4.36
C ALA A 162 37.23 -12.24 4.48
N MET A 163 36.52 -12.37 5.60
CA MET A 163 35.32 -11.54 5.85
C MET A 163 35.69 -10.12 6.32
N SER A 164 34.89 -9.13 5.91
CA SER A 164 34.95 -7.78 6.46
C SER A 164 34.66 -7.79 7.96
N SER A 165 35.55 -7.18 8.75
CA SER A 165 35.35 -7.02 10.20
C SER A 165 34.11 -6.19 10.53
N GLU A 166 33.66 -5.34 9.62
CA GLU A 166 32.49 -4.48 9.77
C GLU A 166 31.20 -5.13 9.25
N ARG A 167 31.30 -6.07 8.30
CA ARG A 167 30.14 -6.72 7.64
C ARG A 167 30.17 -8.26 7.67
N LYS A 168 30.77 -8.84 8.72
CA LYS A 168 30.70 -10.29 9.02
C LYS A 168 29.48 -10.69 9.86
N THR A 169 28.73 -9.72 10.35
CA THR A 169 27.50 -9.92 11.13
C THR A 169 26.35 -9.19 10.46
N LEU A 170 25.24 -9.89 10.25
CA LEU A 170 23.97 -9.38 9.74
C LEU A 170 22.97 -9.36 10.92
N TYR A 171 22.36 -8.22 11.22
CA TYR A 171 21.41 -8.08 12.33
C TYR A 171 19.98 -8.04 11.83
N TYR A 172 19.21 -9.10 12.04
CA TYR A 172 17.77 -9.04 11.86
C TYR A 172 17.14 -8.32 13.04
N ILE A 173 16.35 -7.29 12.78
CA ILE A 173 15.51 -6.62 13.78
C ILE A 173 14.10 -7.19 13.57
N ILE A 174 13.56 -7.89 14.57
CA ILE A 174 12.33 -8.67 14.44
C ILE A 174 11.29 -8.06 15.38
N ASN A 175 10.35 -7.30 14.83
CA ASN A 175 9.20 -6.79 15.59
C ASN A 175 8.12 -7.89 15.60
N VAL A 176 7.79 -8.41 16.78
CA VAL A 176 6.64 -9.30 16.97
C VAL A 176 5.49 -8.42 17.40
N TRP A 177 4.53 -8.27 16.50
CA TRP A 177 3.38 -7.40 16.74
C TRP A 177 2.46 -8.01 17.79
N GLY A 178 1.73 -7.19 18.53
CA GLY A 178 0.51 -7.68 19.19
C GLY A 178 -0.61 -7.93 18.18
N MET A 179 -1.53 -8.83 18.50
CA MET A 179 -2.76 -8.97 17.71
C MET A 179 -3.70 -7.79 17.95
N ALA A 180 -4.25 -7.21 16.87
CA ALA A 180 -5.39 -6.32 17.05
C ALA A 180 -6.59 -7.16 17.54
N PRO A 181 -7.28 -6.81 18.65
CA PRO A 181 -8.38 -7.64 19.16
C PRO A 181 -9.54 -7.80 18.15
N ALA A 182 -9.63 -6.87 17.19
CA ALA A 182 -10.52 -6.94 16.03
C ALA A 182 -10.25 -8.15 15.09
N GLU A 183 -9.03 -8.69 15.05
CA GLU A 183 -8.67 -9.86 14.22
C GLU A 183 -9.40 -11.15 14.65
N TYR A 184 -9.89 -11.21 15.89
CA TYR A 184 -10.64 -12.36 16.41
C TYR A 184 -12.14 -12.12 16.61
N ASN A 185 -12.54 -10.93 17.07
CA ASN A 185 -13.91 -10.67 17.52
C ASN A 185 -14.44 -9.28 17.12
N ALA A 186 -14.01 -8.71 15.99
CA ALA A 186 -14.54 -7.43 15.53
C ALA A 186 -16.07 -7.41 15.44
N ILE A 187 -16.71 -6.52 16.20
CA ILE A 187 -18.15 -6.29 16.11
C ILE A 187 -18.44 -5.59 14.78
N LYS A 188 -19.50 -6.04 14.09
CA LYS A 188 -19.93 -5.41 12.85
C LYS A 188 -20.59 -4.07 13.13
N LYS A 189 -19.95 -2.99 12.67
CA LYS A 189 -20.49 -1.62 12.69
C LYS A 189 -21.65 -1.43 11.72
N ASN A 190 -22.43 -0.37 11.96
CA ASN A 190 -23.63 0.06 11.22
C ASN A 190 -23.37 1.20 10.22
N PHE A 191 -22.12 1.61 10.05
CA PHE A 191 -21.67 2.66 9.13
C PHE A 191 -20.48 2.17 8.31
N ILE A 192 -20.26 2.80 7.15
CA ILE A 192 -19.20 2.48 6.21
C ILE A 192 -18.04 3.44 6.38
N GLN A 193 -16.82 2.93 6.29
CA GLN A 193 -15.61 3.72 6.31
C GLN A 193 -14.66 3.24 5.21
N ILE A 194 -14.18 4.21 4.45
CA ILE A 194 -13.41 4.00 3.23
C ILE A 194 -12.03 4.61 3.46
N ALA A 195 -10.96 3.88 3.15
CA ALA A 195 -9.59 4.39 3.20
C ALA A 195 -8.96 4.38 1.82
N GLY A 196 -8.27 5.45 1.45
CA GLY A 196 -7.27 5.43 0.39
C GLY A 196 -5.90 5.04 0.92
N VAL A 197 -5.15 4.23 0.18
CA VAL A 197 -3.75 3.90 0.47
C VAL A 197 -2.94 4.07 -0.81
N ASP A 198 -1.93 4.93 -0.80
CA ASP A 198 -0.95 5.04 -1.89
C ASP A 198 0.27 4.15 -1.54
N PRO A 199 0.51 3.03 -2.27
CA PRO A 199 1.65 2.15 -2.02
C PRO A 199 3.02 2.81 -2.18
N GLU A 200 3.11 3.99 -2.79
CA GLU A 200 4.35 4.78 -2.81
C GLU A 200 4.76 5.24 -1.40
N PHE A 201 3.80 5.41 -0.47
CA PHE A 201 4.03 5.96 0.87
C PHE A 201 3.64 5.03 2.02
N THR A 202 2.67 4.13 1.83
CA THR A 202 2.09 3.32 2.91
C THR A 202 1.86 1.88 2.46
N ASN A 203 2.30 0.91 3.27
CA ASN A 203 1.97 -0.50 3.07
C ASN A 203 0.50 -0.74 3.47
N PRO A 204 -0.36 -1.28 2.59
CA PRO A 204 -1.79 -1.40 2.86
C PRO A 204 -2.12 -2.36 4.01
N LEU A 205 -1.24 -3.31 4.34
CA LEU A 205 -1.41 -4.21 5.50
C LEU A 205 -1.45 -3.48 6.85
N LEU A 206 -0.99 -2.22 6.91
CA LEU A 206 -1.15 -1.37 8.10
C LEU A 206 -2.61 -1.32 8.57
N LEU A 207 -3.57 -1.35 7.64
CA LEU A 207 -5.00 -1.17 7.96
C LEU A 207 -5.59 -2.36 8.74
N ASN A 208 -5.01 -3.56 8.63
CA ASN A 208 -5.38 -4.72 9.46
C ASN A 208 -5.05 -4.51 10.95
N LYS A 209 -4.06 -3.66 11.26
CA LYS A 209 -3.55 -3.42 12.62
C LYS A 209 -4.25 -2.28 13.34
N LEU A 210 -5.22 -1.65 12.69
CA LEU A 210 -5.99 -0.54 13.24
C LEU A 210 -7.32 -1.08 13.77
N TYR A 211 -7.75 -0.59 14.93
CA TYR A 211 -9.06 -0.92 15.51
C TYR A 211 -9.67 0.26 16.25
N PHE A 212 -11.00 0.34 16.27
CA PHE A 212 -11.70 1.15 17.27
C PHE A 212 -11.90 0.33 18.53
N GLU A 213 -11.71 0.96 19.69
CA GLU A 213 -12.27 0.49 20.95
C GLU A 213 -13.51 1.31 21.31
N SER A 214 -14.54 0.66 21.83
CA SER A 214 -15.65 1.31 22.51
C SER A 214 -15.80 0.73 23.93
N MET A 215 -15.95 1.60 24.92
CA MET A 215 -16.15 1.23 26.32
C MET A 215 -17.47 1.80 26.82
N SER A 216 -18.20 1.01 27.60
CA SER A 216 -19.36 1.47 28.35
C SER A 216 -18.95 2.05 29.71
N LEU A 217 -19.54 3.14 30.19
CA LEU A 217 -19.35 3.56 31.59
C LEU A 217 -20.03 2.60 32.58
N SER A 218 -21.03 1.83 32.13
CA SER A 218 -21.79 0.88 32.94
C SER A 218 -21.29 -0.57 32.85
N SER A 219 -20.36 -0.89 31.94
CA SER A 219 -19.71 -2.21 31.84
C SER A 219 -18.20 -2.07 31.63
N PRO A 220 -17.34 -2.81 32.36
CA PRO A 220 -15.89 -2.82 32.12
C PRO A 220 -15.49 -3.57 30.83
N GLU A 221 -16.45 -4.09 30.06
CA GLU A 221 -16.22 -4.73 28.77
C GLU A 221 -15.85 -3.69 27.71
N VAL A 222 -14.87 -4.03 26.87
CA VAL A 222 -14.40 -3.22 25.74
C VAL A 222 -14.78 -3.95 24.46
N ASP A 223 -15.54 -3.27 23.61
CA ASP A 223 -15.91 -3.71 22.27
C ASP A 223 -14.85 -3.26 21.26
N TYR A 224 -14.47 -4.15 20.34
CA TYR A 224 -13.48 -3.87 19.31
C TYR A 224 -14.11 -3.93 17.92
N TYR A 225 -13.74 -3.01 17.03
CA TYR A 225 -14.30 -2.91 15.68
C TYR A 225 -13.18 -2.78 14.64
N ASN A 226 -13.32 -3.47 13.51
CA ASN A 226 -12.50 -3.20 12.32
C ASN A 226 -12.88 -1.80 11.77
N PRO A 227 -11.92 -0.89 11.56
CA PRO A 227 -12.20 0.47 11.22
C PRO A 227 -12.57 0.67 9.74
N PHE A 228 -12.19 -0.20 8.80
CA PHE A 228 -12.40 0.02 7.36
C PHE A 228 -13.19 -1.09 6.68
N ASP A 229 -14.16 -0.74 5.85
CA ASP A 229 -14.92 -1.69 5.03
C ASP A 229 -14.35 -1.74 3.60
N ILE A 230 -13.84 -0.62 3.09
CA ILE A 230 -13.36 -0.48 1.72
C ILE A 230 -11.95 0.16 1.73
N ILE A 231 -11.02 -0.47 1.03
CA ILE A 231 -9.63 0.00 0.87
C ILE A 231 -9.38 0.29 -0.60
N ASN A 232 -9.14 1.54 -0.94
CA ASN A 232 -8.85 2.03 -2.28
C ASN A 232 -7.33 2.14 -2.50
N LEU A 233 -6.75 1.23 -3.28
CA LEU A 233 -5.34 1.30 -3.68
C LEU A 233 -5.15 2.41 -4.72
N GLN A 234 -4.33 3.40 -4.39
CA GLN A 234 -4.14 4.66 -5.11
C GLN A 234 -2.80 4.72 -5.83
N PHE A 235 -2.67 5.32 -7.02
CA PHE A 235 -3.69 5.50 -8.05
C PHE A 235 -3.21 4.82 -9.33
N ALA A 236 -4.10 4.09 -10.00
CA ALA A 236 -3.97 3.85 -11.43
C ALA A 236 -4.29 5.14 -12.19
N THR A 237 -3.59 5.39 -13.29
CA THR A 237 -3.79 6.58 -14.14
C THR A 237 -4.28 6.21 -15.53
N VAL A 238 -5.17 7.02 -16.12
CA VAL A 238 -5.68 6.82 -17.47
C VAL A 238 -4.80 7.53 -18.50
N LYS A 239 -4.34 6.80 -19.52
CA LYS A 239 -3.48 7.27 -20.61
C LYS A 239 -3.86 6.65 -21.95
N ALA A 240 -3.33 7.19 -23.04
CA ALA A 240 -3.31 6.50 -24.33
C ALA A 240 -2.27 5.37 -24.33
N ASP A 241 -2.58 4.24 -24.98
CA ASP A 241 -1.57 3.25 -25.38
C ASP A 241 -0.96 3.56 -26.76
N ASP A 242 -0.03 2.71 -27.22
CA ASP A 242 0.64 2.84 -28.53
C ASP A 242 -0.33 2.88 -29.74
N ASN A 243 -1.58 2.44 -29.56
CA ASN A 243 -2.64 2.47 -30.59
C ASN A 243 -3.62 3.64 -30.37
N LEU A 244 -3.30 4.57 -29.48
CA LEU A 244 -4.13 5.70 -29.05
C LEU A 244 -5.44 5.30 -28.35
N LEU A 245 -5.49 4.11 -27.73
CA LEU A 245 -6.67 3.62 -27.00
C LEU A 245 -6.51 3.82 -25.48
N PRO A 246 -7.59 4.17 -24.75
CA PRO A 246 -7.56 4.40 -23.30
C PRO A 246 -7.11 3.14 -22.53
N SER A 247 -6.10 3.29 -21.68
CA SER A 247 -5.49 2.23 -20.90
C SER A 247 -5.20 2.65 -19.46
N LEU A 248 -5.04 1.66 -18.57
CA LEU A 248 -4.59 1.88 -17.19
C LEU A 248 -3.07 1.79 -17.12
N TYR A 249 -2.44 2.82 -16.56
CA TYR A 249 -1.03 2.86 -16.21
C TYR A 249 -0.87 2.83 -14.69
N LEU A 250 -0.08 1.86 -14.20
CA LEU A 250 0.20 1.62 -12.79
C LEU A 250 1.62 2.13 -12.48
N LYS A 251 1.81 2.85 -11.37
CA LYS A 251 3.15 3.10 -10.79
C LYS A 251 3.77 1.78 -10.32
N ASP A 252 5.09 1.75 -10.19
CA ASP A 252 5.83 0.53 -9.82
C ASP A 252 5.42 -0.04 -8.45
N ASP A 253 5.30 0.79 -7.40
CA ASP A 253 4.85 0.33 -6.07
C ASP A 253 3.45 -0.31 -6.11
N LEU A 254 2.50 0.32 -6.80
CA LEU A 254 1.14 -0.19 -6.98
C LEU A 254 1.13 -1.48 -7.81
N ALA A 255 1.93 -1.53 -8.88
CA ALA A 255 2.08 -2.73 -9.70
C ALA A 255 2.72 -3.88 -8.90
N TYR A 256 3.64 -3.60 -7.98
CA TYR A 256 4.22 -4.60 -7.08
C TYR A 256 3.16 -5.15 -6.11
N VAL A 257 2.44 -4.28 -5.39
CA VAL A 257 1.36 -4.69 -4.46
C VAL A 257 0.36 -5.62 -5.15
N LEU A 258 -0.10 -5.24 -6.35
CA LEU A 258 -1.03 -6.04 -7.15
C LEU A 258 -0.42 -7.41 -7.57
N LYS A 259 0.81 -7.41 -8.12
CA LYS A 259 1.52 -8.66 -8.50
C LYS A 259 1.77 -9.59 -7.31
N LYS A 260 1.91 -9.04 -6.10
CA LYS A 260 2.11 -9.79 -4.85
C LYS A 260 0.83 -9.85 -4.00
N ARG A 261 -0.35 -9.94 -4.63
CA ARG A 261 -1.67 -9.97 -3.95
C ARG A 261 -1.77 -10.93 -2.77
N GLU A 262 -1.13 -12.11 -2.84
CA GLU A 262 -1.12 -13.10 -1.73
C GLU A 262 -0.49 -12.54 -0.45
N LYS A 263 0.47 -11.61 -0.57
CA LYS A 263 1.13 -10.94 0.56
C LYS A 263 0.38 -9.68 1.01
N TYR A 264 -0.05 -8.81 0.10
CA TYR A 264 -0.52 -7.45 0.47
C TYR A 264 -2.04 -7.22 0.36
N ILE A 265 -2.80 -8.13 -0.26
CA ILE A 265 -4.23 -7.92 -0.57
C ILE A 265 -5.08 -9.02 0.06
N VAL A 266 -4.67 -10.28 -0.06
CA VAL A 266 -5.40 -11.42 0.51
C VAL A 266 -5.55 -11.30 2.05
N PRO A 267 -4.55 -10.86 2.84
CA PRO A 267 -4.73 -10.67 4.27
C PRO A 267 -5.74 -9.56 4.63
N LEU A 268 -5.92 -8.56 3.77
CA LEU A 268 -6.96 -7.54 3.95
C LEU A 268 -8.35 -8.16 3.73
N GLN A 269 -8.49 -8.89 2.61
CA GLN A 269 -9.73 -9.57 2.24
C GLN A 269 -10.15 -10.65 3.25
N GLN A 270 -9.19 -11.28 3.94
CA GLN A 270 -9.43 -12.25 5.02
C GLN A 270 -10.05 -11.61 6.27
N LEU A 271 -9.79 -10.32 6.54
CA LEU A 271 -10.44 -9.54 7.61
C LEU A 271 -11.67 -8.76 7.11
N ASP A 272 -12.31 -9.24 6.04
CA ASP A 272 -13.51 -8.69 5.38
C ASP A 272 -13.36 -7.28 4.77
N HIS A 273 -12.15 -6.71 4.71
CA HIS A 273 -11.91 -5.48 3.94
C HIS A 273 -12.15 -5.73 2.43
N LYS A 274 -12.81 -4.79 1.75
CA LYS A 274 -13.04 -4.84 0.30
C LYS A 274 -11.99 -4.02 -0.43
N VAL A 275 -11.07 -4.67 -1.12
CA VAL A 275 -9.90 -4.01 -1.74
C VAL A 275 -10.22 -3.62 -3.18
N CYS A 276 -10.24 -2.32 -3.45
CA CYS A 276 -10.63 -1.70 -4.71
C CYS A 276 -9.46 -0.95 -5.36
N LEU A 277 -9.49 -0.79 -6.69
CA LEU A 277 -8.51 0.04 -7.41
C LEU A 277 -9.04 1.46 -7.62
N ALA A 278 -8.33 2.48 -7.14
CA ALA A 278 -8.64 3.87 -7.46
C ALA A 278 -8.00 4.29 -8.78
N ILE A 279 -8.81 4.85 -9.67
CA ILE A 279 -8.44 5.28 -11.03
C ILE A 279 -8.69 6.78 -11.15
N LYS A 280 -7.70 7.53 -11.67
CA LYS A 280 -7.81 8.96 -12.02
C LYS A 280 -7.12 9.29 -13.34
N GLY A 281 -7.25 10.51 -13.84
CA GLY A 281 -6.55 10.95 -15.05
C GLY A 281 -5.05 11.19 -14.88
N ALA A 282 -4.33 11.15 -16.01
CA ALA A 282 -2.90 11.48 -16.08
C ALA A 282 -2.61 12.92 -16.53
N GLY A 283 -3.64 13.73 -16.79
CA GLY A 283 -3.55 15.07 -17.38
C GLY A 283 -3.53 15.09 -18.91
N GLU A 284 -3.84 13.96 -19.56
CA GLU A 284 -3.65 13.71 -21.00
C GLU A 284 -4.92 13.85 -21.86
N GLY A 285 -6.02 14.39 -21.33
CA GLY A 285 -7.27 14.63 -22.08
C GLY A 285 -8.19 13.42 -22.23
N ILE A 286 -7.93 12.31 -21.52
CA ILE A 286 -8.66 11.03 -21.64
C ILE A 286 -9.27 10.65 -20.30
N GLY A 287 -10.60 10.72 -20.18
CA GLY A 287 -11.32 10.48 -18.92
C GLY A 287 -12.68 9.80 -19.06
N PHE A 288 -13.33 9.50 -17.93
CA PHE A 288 -14.54 8.69 -17.88
C PHE A 288 -15.73 9.28 -18.67
N SER A 289 -15.75 10.60 -18.85
CA SER A 289 -16.87 11.35 -19.42
C SER A 289 -16.69 11.78 -20.89
N ASN A 290 -15.54 11.52 -21.52
CA ASN A 290 -15.23 12.04 -22.87
C ASN A 290 -14.83 10.98 -23.92
N LEU A 291 -14.91 9.68 -23.61
CA LEU A 291 -14.65 8.59 -24.56
C LEU A 291 -15.80 8.39 -25.55
N GLY A 292 -15.47 8.01 -26.80
CA GLY A 292 -16.44 7.45 -27.73
C GLY A 292 -16.85 6.02 -27.34
N GLU A 293 -18.02 5.56 -27.80
CA GLU A 293 -18.61 4.25 -27.42
C GLU A 293 -17.63 3.06 -27.55
N LYS A 294 -16.84 3.00 -28.63
CA LYS A 294 -15.84 1.94 -28.83
C LYS A 294 -14.70 2.01 -27.80
N GLU A 295 -14.23 3.22 -27.49
CA GLU A 295 -13.12 3.47 -26.56
C GLU A 295 -13.57 3.21 -25.12
N MET A 296 -14.78 3.65 -24.78
CA MET A 296 -15.50 3.34 -23.54
C MET A 296 -15.55 1.83 -23.30
N MET A 297 -16.03 1.06 -24.27
CA MET A 297 -16.14 -0.41 -24.15
C MET A 297 -14.78 -1.11 -24.02
N ILE A 298 -13.73 -0.61 -24.71
CA ILE A 298 -12.36 -1.11 -24.57
C ILE A 298 -11.81 -0.80 -23.17
N PHE A 299 -12.04 0.40 -22.66
CA PHE A 299 -11.52 0.83 -21.37
C PHE A 299 -12.22 0.10 -20.21
N VAL A 300 -13.54 -0.06 -20.27
CA VAL A 300 -14.31 -0.86 -19.32
C VAL A 300 -13.82 -2.31 -19.27
N GLU A 301 -13.53 -2.93 -20.43
CA GLU A 301 -12.98 -4.28 -20.49
C GLU A 301 -11.57 -4.35 -19.88
N ARG A 302 -10.72 -3.33 -20.09
CA ARG A 302 -9.38 -3.23 -19.46
C ARG A 302 -9.45 -3.09 -17.94
N ILE A 303 -10.38 -2.29 -17.43
CA ILE A 303 -10.65 -2.18 -15.98
C ILE A 303 -11.07 -3.55 -15.45
N LYS A 304 -12.05 -4.21 -16.08
CA LYS A 304 -12.48 -5.56 -15.71
C LYS A 304 -11.32 -6.55 -15.66
N GLN A 305 -10.45 -6.56 -16.66
CA GLN A 305 -9.29 -7.45 -16.71
C GLN A 305 -8.36 -7.25 -15.51
N VAL A 306 -8.03 -6.01 -15.14
CA VAL A 306 -7.19 -5.73 -13.96
C VAL A 306 -7.87 -6.19 -12.67
N ILE A 307 -9.17 -5.94 -12.53
CA ILE A 307 -9.97 -6.37 -11.38
C ILE A 307 -10.05 -7.90 -11.25
N ASP A 308 -10.22 -8.62 -12.37
CA ASP A 308 -10.31 -10.08 -12.38
C ASP A 308 -8.93 -10.74 -12.17
N ILE A 309 -7.86 -10.22 -12.78
CA ILE A 309 -6.48 -10.74 -12.66
C ILE A 309 -5.97 -10.67 -11.21
N TYR A 310 -6.21 -9.54 -10.54
CA TYR A 310 -5.73 -9.33 -9.16
C TYR A 310 -6.78 -9.70 -8.10
N HIS A 311 -7.95 -10.21 -8.51
CA HIS A 311 -9.06 -10.61 -7.65
C HIS A 311 -9.54 -9.49 -6.69
N LEU A 312 -9.62 -8.27 -7.22
CA LEU A 312 -10.05 -7.09 -6.47
C LEU A 312 -11.58 -7.03 -6.31
N ASP A 313 -12.06 -6.41 -5.24
CA ASP A 313 -13.48 -6.33 -4.88
C ASP A 313 -14.25 -5.24 -5.63
N GLY A 314 -13.55 -4.27 -6.24
CA GLY A 314 -14.18 -3.13 -6.90
C GLY A 314 -13.23 -2.05 -7.41
N VAL A 315 -13.80 -0.90 -7.72
CA VAL A 315 -13.09 0.30 -8.23
C VAL A 315 -13.58 1.57 -7.54
N ASN A 316 -12.67 2.54 -7.40
CA ASN A 316 -13.03 3.94 -7.18
C ASN A 316 -12.75 4.74 -8.45
N LEU A 317 -13.78 5.39 -8.98
CA LEU A 317 -13.68 6.32 -10.10
C LEU A 317 -13.43 7.72 -9.52
N TYR A 318 -12.17 8.12 -9.45
CA TYR A 318 -11.77 9.42 -8.94
C TYR A 318 -11.70 10.41 -10.11
N ASP A 319 -12.72 11.26 -10.22
CA ASP A 319 -12.97 12.04 -11.44
C ASP A 319 -12.18 13.35 -11.47
N ALA A 320 -10.85 13.23 -11.58
CA ALA A 320 -9.90 14.35 -11.58
C ALA A 320 -8.66 14.08 -12.44
N ASN A 321 -7.91 15.15 -12.72
CA ASN A 321 -6.70 15.17 -13.54
C ASN A 321 -6.94 14.66 -14.96
N PHE A 322 -8.11 14.87 -15.54
CA PHE A 322 -8.38 14.43 -16.90
C PHE A 322 -7.97 15.46 -17.95
N SER A 323 -7.70 16.72 -17.55
CA SER A 323 -7.39 17.82 -18.48
C SER A 323 -8.43 17.92 -19.59
N TYR A 324 -9.72 17.90 -19.22
CA TYR A 324 -10.78 18.26 -20.15
C TYR A 324 -10.49 19.71 -20.62
N GLU A 325 -10.06 19.87 -21.89
CA GLU A 325 -9.89 21.19 -22.52
C GLU A 325 -11.21 21.98 -22.46
N GLU A 326 -11.15 23.30 -22.71
CA GLU A 326 -12.33 24.21 -22.66
C GLU A 326 -13.58 23.52 -23.20
N SER A 327 -14.56 23.32 -22.30
CA SER A 327 -15.58 22.28 -22.42
C SER A 327 -16.24 22.27 -23.79
N ASN A 328 -15.95 21.24 -24.59
CA ASN A 328 -16.56 21.07 -25.92
C ASN A 328 -18.08 20.94 -25.79
N GLU A 329 -18.83 21.99 -26.17
CA GLU A 329 -20.30 22.09 -26.05
C GLU A 329 -21.06 20.96 -26.76
N ASN A 330 -20.41 20.22 -27.67
CA ASN A 330 -20.99 19.08 -28.37
C ASN A 330 -20.93 17.77 -27.56
N ILE A 331 -20.16 17.72 -26.47
CA ILE A 331 -19.99 16.54 -25.62
C ILE A 331 -20.91 16.66 -24.41
N ASN A 332 -21.86 15.72 -24.27
CA ASN A 332 -22.66 15.59 -23.06
C ASN A 332 -21.91 14.73 -22.03
N TYR A 333 -20.98 15.35 -21.31
CA TYR A 333 -20.11 14.70 -20.31
C TYR A 333 -20.90 13.95 -19.22
N SER A 334 -22.04 14.49 -18.78
CA SER A 334 -22.96 13.86 -17.82
C SER A 334 -23.51 12.52 -18.33
N ASN A 335 -24.03 12.52 -19.56
CA ASN A 335 -24.56 11.33 -20.24
C ASN A 335 -23.50 10.28 -20.52
N ASN A 336 -22.32 10.71 -20.96
CA ASN A 336 -21.18 9.82 -21.21
C ASN A 336 -20.69 9.16 -19.93
N LEU A 337 -20.57 9.93 -18.83
CA LEU A 337 -20.16 9.38 -17.53
C LEU A 337 -21.16 8.34 -17.03
N CYS A 338 -22.47 8.62 -17.08
CA CYS A 338 -23.48 7.61 -16.73
C CYS A 338 -23.36 6.34 -17.60
N LYS A 339 -23.20 6.48 -18.93
CA LYS A 339 -23.04 5.33 -19.85
C LYS A 339 -21.77 4.51 -19.60
N PHE A 340 -20.67 5.18 -19.23
CA PHE A 340 -19.44 4.53 -18.82
C PHE A 340 -19.65 3.71 -17.55
N VAL A 341 -20.28 4.29 -16.52
CA VAL A 341 -20.53 3.60 -15.25
C VAL A 341 -21.59 2.51 -15.36
N GLU A 342 -22.59 2.68 -16.22
CA GLU A 342 -23.58 1.65 -16.59
C GLU A 342 -22.89 0.44 -17.24
N SER A 343 -22.07 0.69 -18.27
CA SER A 343 -21.28 -0.35 -18.95
C SER A 343 -20.31 -1.05 -18.00
N LEU A 344 -19.74 -0.31 -17.03
CA LEU A 344 -18.84 -0.84 -16.02
C LEU A 344 -19.60 -1.69 -14.98
N ARG A 345 -20.78 -1.25 -14.54
CA ARG A 345 -21.68 -2.00 -13.63
C ARG A 345 -22.11 -3.32 -14.26
N ASP A 346 -22.49 -3.34 -15.53
CA ASP A 346 -22.84 -4.57 -16.26
C ASP A 346 -21.68 -5.58 -16.32
N LYS A 347 -20.44 -5.08 -16.39
CA LYS A 347 -19.21 -5.88 -16.52
C LYS A 347 -18.62 -6.36 -15.19
N LEU A 348 -18.79 -5.56 -14.13
CA LEU A 348 -18.31 -5.85 -12.78
C LEU A 348 -19.38 -6.53 -11.90
N GLY A 349 -20.66 -6.42 -12.24
CA GLY A 349 -21.78 -7.02 -11.51
C GLY A 349 -21.90 -6.47 -10.09
N ASN A 350 -21.85 -7.37 -9.10
CA ASN A 350 -21.99 -7.03 -7.68
C ASN A 350 -20.69 -6.53 -7.02
N LYS A 351 -19.59 -6.38 -7.77
CA LYS A 351 -18.36 -5.74 -7.27
C LYS A 351 -18.61 -4.27 -6.95
N ILE A 352 -17.83 -3.70 -6.04
CA ILE A 352 -18.01 -2.33 -5.58
C ILE A 352 -17.64 -1.33 -6.69
N ILE A 353 -18.45 -0.30 -6.87
CA ILE A 353 -18.12 0.89 -7.65
C ILE A 353 -18.37 2.10 -6.78
N THR A 354 -17.31 2.82 -6.41
CA THR A 354 -17.41 4.12 -5.76
C THR A 354 -17.01 5.25 -6.71
N TYR A 355 -17.49 6.46 -6.43
CA TYR A 355 -17.21 7.64 -7.24
C TYR A 355 -16.78 8.83 -6.36
N THR A 356 -15.62 9.41 -6.67
CA THR A 356 -15.16 10.66 -6.07
C THR A 356 -15.45 11.81 -7.03
N GLN A 357 -16.40 12.66 -6.65
CA GLN A 357 -16.80 13.87 -7.35
C GLN A 357 -15.79 14.99 -7.07
N THR A 358 -15.37 15.72 -8.10
CA THR A 358 -14.43 16.84 -7.97
C THR A 358 -14.90 18.08 -8.74
N SER A 359 -14.08 19.13 -8.74
CA SER A 359 -14.31 20.31 -9.59
C SER A 359 -14.33 20.04 -11.11
N GLU A 360 -13.76 18.92 -11.58
CA GLU A 360 -13.80 18.48 -12.98
C GLU A 360 -15.09 17.72 -13.34
N SER A 361 -15.88 17.29 -12.35
CA SER A 361 -17.05 16.43 -12.57
C SER A 361 -18.25 17.17 -13.22
N PRO A 362 -19.02 16.49 -14.11
CA PRO A 362 -20.18 17.08 -14.76
C PRO A 362 -21.37 17.28 -13.78
N GLU A 363 -22.14 18.36 -13.98
CA GLU A 363 -23.33 18.63 -13.17
C GLU A 363 -24.51 17.70 -13.51
N GLY A 364 -25.27 17.29 -12.48
CA GLY A 364 -26.58 16.64 -12.65
C GLY A 364 -26.55 15.27 -13.33
N ILE A 365 -25.62 14.41 -12.92
CA ILE A 365 -25.15 13.22 -13.67
C ILE A 365 -26.28 12.21 -14.01
N THR A 366 -26.71 12.20 -15.27
CA THR A 366 -27.80 11.38 -15.84
C THR A 366 -27.55 11.05 -17.31
N ASN A 367 -28.07 9.92 -17.82
CA ASN A 367 -28.02 9.57 -19.25
C ASN A 367 -29.32 9.87 -20.03
N ASP A 368 -29.29 9.70 -21.35
CA ASP A 368 -30.44 9.88 -22.26
C ASP A 368 -31.63 8.94 -21.96
N ALA A 369 -31.37 7.79 -21.32
CA ALA A 369 -32.39 6.85 -20.84
C ALA A 369 -32.94 7.25 -19.45
N ASN A 370 -32.49 8.38 -18.91
CA ASN A 370 -32.86 8.93 -17.60
C ASN A 370 -32.37 8.08 -16.40
N LEU A 371 -31.35 7.22 -16.62
CA LEU A 371 -30.61 6.53 -15.55
C LEU A 371 -29.63 7.51 -14.90
N LYS A 372 -29.56 7.44 -13.57
CA LYS A 372 -28.84 8.40 -12.74
C LYS A 372 -27.61 7.74 -12.11
N LEU A 373 -26.48 8.46 -12.03
CA LEU A 373 -25.23 7.85 -11.55
C LEU A 373 -25.35 7.21 -10.16
N GLY A 374 -26.11 7.84 -9.26
CA GLY A 374 -26.33 7.38 -7.88
C GLY A 374 -27.11 6.06 -7.76
N GLU A 375 -27.77 5.61 -8.83
CA GLU A 375 -28.42 4.30 -8.92
C GLU A 375 -27.44 3.19 -9.37
N LEU A 376 -26.28 3.58 -9.93
CA LEU A 376 -25.25 2.68 -10.47
C LEU A 376 -24.05 2.48 -9.52
N VAL A 377 -23.80 3.41 -8.59
CA VAL A 377 -22.68 3.36 -7.63
C VAL A 377 -23.12 2.88 -6.24
N ASP A 378 -22.17 2.30 -5.50
CA ASP A 378 -22.38 1.84 -4.14
C ASP A 378 -22.27 2.98 -3.14
N TYR A 379 -21.22 3.81 -3.26
CA TYR A 379 -20.96 4.98 -2.43
C TYR A 379 -20.36 6.10 -3.26
N ALA A 380 -20.55 7.36 -2.84
CA ALA A 380 -19.89 8.50 -3.46
C ALA A 380 -19.64 9.63 -2.46
N TRP A 381 -18.64 10.47 -2.75
CA TRP A 381 -18.22 11.61 -1.91
C TRP A 381 -17.55 12.69 -2.76
N CYS A 382 -17.28 13.86 -2.17
CA CYS A 382 -16.50 14.93 -2.78
C CYS A 382 -15.01 14.86 -2.37
N ASP A 383 -14.10 15.26 -3.24
CA ASP A 383 -12.67 15.38 -2.93
C ASP A 383 -12.33 16.52 -1.94
N GLN A 384 -13.29 17.40 -1.62
CA GLN A 384 -13.10 18.44 -0.61
C GLN A 384 -12.80 17.84 0.77
N LEU A 385 -11.61 18.17 1.28
CA LEU A 385 -11.07 17.63 2.52
C LEU A 385 -11.55 18.38 3.76
N ASN A 386 -11.65 17.64 4.87
CA ASN A 386 -11.81 18.13 6.24
C ASN A 386 -13.03 19.06 6.43
N THR A 387 -14.05 18.88 5.60
CA THR A 387 -15.31 19.64 5.61
C THR A 387 -16.48 18.67 5.60
N ILE A 388 -17.53 18.93 6.39
CA ILE A 388 -18.79 18.19 6.30
C ILE A 388 -19.62 18.75 5.14
N ILE A 389 -19.94 17.92 4.16
CA ILE A 389 -20.73 18.28 2.98
C ILE A 389 -22.11 17.59 3.04
N ASP A 390 -23.18 18.37 3.14
CA ASP A 390 -24.56 17.94 2.84
C ASP A 390 -25.01 18.53 1.49
N PRO A 391 -24.86 17.79 0.37
CA PRO A 391 -25.27 18.23 -0.95
C PRO A 391 -26.72 18.72 -1.05
N TRP A 392 -27.60 18.17 -0.21
CA TRP A 392 -29.04 18.47 -0.26
C TRP A 392 -29.41 19.76 0.47
N SER A 393 -28.57 20.20 1.43
CA SER A 393 -28.79 21.43 2.20
C SER A 393 -28.00 22.61 1.66
N THR A 394 -26.77 22.39 1.18
CA THR A 394 -25.87 23.43 0.68
C THR A 394 -25.25 23.05 -0.69
N PRO A 395 -26.04 23.01 -1.77
CA PRO A 395 -25.56 22.59 -3.10
C PRO A 395 -24.71 23.66 -3.80
N GLU A 396 -23.39 23.50 -3.80
CA GLU A 396 -22.46 24.22 -4.70
C GLU A 396 -22.16 23.40 -5.96
N LYS A 397 -21.48 23.98 -6.95
CA LYS A 397 -21.31 23.38 -8.29
C LYS A 397 -20.76 21.94 -8.26
N TRP A 398 -19.66 21.72 -7.54
CA TRP A 398 -18.98 20.42 -7.41
C TRP A 398 -19.38 19.65 -6.14
N THR A 399 -20.31 20.17 -5.35
CA THR A 399 -20.89 19.50 -4.17
C THR A 399 -22.40 19.25 -4.33
N ARG A 400 -22.95 19.37 -5.55
CA ARG A 400 -24.36 19.05 -5.85
C ARG A 400 -24.67 17.58 -5.59
N PRO A 401 -25.91 17.23 -5.21
CA PRO A 401 -26.32 15.84 -5.06
C PRO A 401 -26.14 15.07 -6.37
N ILE A 402 -25.47 13.93 -6.31
CA ILE A 402 -25.43 12.97 -7.41
C ILE A 402 -26.85 12.44 -7.61
N ALA A 403 -27.36 12.55 -8.83
CA ALA A 403 -28.74 12.17 -9.13
C ALA A 403 -28.98 10.69 -8.78
N GLY A 404 -30.07 10.42 -8.06
CA GLY A 404 -30.47 9.06 -7.64
C GLY A 404 -29.73 8.49 -6.43
N LEU A 405 -28.69 9.14 -5.90
CA LEU A 405 -27.95 8.64 -4.75
C LEU A 405 -28.81 8.78 -3.47
N ASN A 406 -28.87 7.70 -2.66
CA ASN A 406 -29.46 7.77 -1.32
C ASN A 406 -28.49 8.52 -0.37
N LYS A 407 -29.01 9.34 0.56
CA LYS A 407 -28.21 10.03 1.57
C LYS A 407 -27.33 9.08 2.39
N GLU A 408 -27.83 7.88 2.69
CA GLU A 408 -27.11 6.82 3.42
C GLU A 408 -25.88 6.28 2.64
N LYS A 409 -25.74 6.59 1.35
CA LYS A 409 -24.60 6.22 0.50
C LYS A 409 -23.62 7.37 0.25
N TRP A 410 -23.86 8.55 0.82
CA TRP A 410 -23.01 9.73 0.65
C TRP A 410 -21.95 9.83 1.75
N GLY A 411 -20.69 9.93 1.34
CA GLY A 411 -19.56 10.26 2.21
C GLY A 411 -19.61 11.73 2.61
N ALA A 412 -20.25 12.01 3.74
CA ALA A 412 -20.43 13.36 4.26
C ALA A 412 -19.13 14.04 4.68
N LEU A 413 -18.11 13.26 5.02
CA LEU A 413 -16.80 13.74 5.41
C LEU A 413 -15.71 12.94 4.69
N ASN A 414 -14.81 13.67 4.04
CA ASN A 414 -13.57 13.15 3.46
C ASN A 414 -12.38 13.82 4.16
N THR A 415 -11.38 13.07 4.64
CA THR A 415 -10.25 13.61 5.43
C THR A 415 -8.90 13.13 4.91
N ASP A 416 -7.92 14.02 4.92
CA ASP A 416 -6.53 13.76 4.47
C ASP A 416 -5.62 14.74 5.19
N ILE A 417 -4.85 14.29 6.20
CA ILE A 417 -4.01 15.21 6.96
C ILE A 417 -2.71 14.61 7.50
N HIS A 418 -1.59 15.09 6.94
CA HIS A 418 -0.42 15.53 7.72
C HIS A 418 -0.64 16.99 8.18
N ILE A 419 -0.62 17.29 9.49
CA ILE A 419 -0.64 18.70 9.97
C ILE A 419 0.79 19.22 10.01
N SER A 420 1.09 20.26 9.23
CA SER A 420 2.25 21.11 9.50
C SER A 420 1.93 22.09 10.63
N SER A 421 2.96 22.60 11.32
CA SER A 421 2.80 23.59 12.40
C SER A 421 2.16 24.92 11.97
N GLU A 422 1.92 25.13 10.66
CA GLU A 422 1.25 26.31 10.10
C GLU A 422 -0.26 26.09 9.88
N GLN A 423 -0.77 24.86 10.04
CA GLN A 423 -2.16 24.48 9.77
C GLN A 423 -3.06 24.43 11.01
N THR A 424 -2.66 25.05 12.12
CA THR A 424 -3.35 24.99 13.42
C THR A 424 -4.84 25.41 13.37
N ASN A 425 -5.21 26.32 12.47
CA ASN A 425 -6.62 26.73 12.30
C ASN A 425 -7.53 25.59 11.79
N ILE A 426 -6.97 24.58 11.10
CA ILE A 426 -7.72 23.39 10.67
C ILE A 426 -8.03 22.50 11.88
N LEU A 427 -7.12 22.42 12.86
CA LEU A 427 -7.34 21.68 14.10
C LEU A 427 -8.51 22.26 14.92
N ASP A 428 -8.65 23.59 14.98
CA ASP A 428 -9.77 24.24 15.69
C ASP A 428 -11.14 23.91 15.07
N GLN A 429 -11.27 24.01 13.74
CA GLN A 429 -12.50 23.62 13.02
C GLN A 429 -12.88 22.15 13.26
N VAL A 430 -11.87 21.32 13.48
CA VAL A 430 -12.02 19.89 13.65
C VAL A 430 -12.40 19.52 15.08
N ILE A 431 -11.79 20.17 16.07
CA ILE A 431 -12.25 20.09 17.46
C ILE A 431 -13.72 20.55 17.53
N GLU A 432 -14.11 21.59 16.80
CA GLU A 432 -15.51 22.01 16.67
C GLU A 432 -16.40 20.88 16.11
N MET A 433 -15.97 20.17 15.05
CA MET A 433 -16.67 18.98 14.53
C MET A 433 -16.85 17.89 15.60
N PHE A 434 -15.81 17.55 16.39
CA PHE A 434 -15.92 16.58 17.49
C PHE A 434 -16.94 16.97 18.57
N THR A 435 -17.18 18.27 18.76
CA THR A 435 -18.22 18.74 19.69
C THR A 435 -19.64 18.76 19.11
N GLN A 436 -19.80 18.49 17.81
CA GLN A 436 -21.08 18.59 17.10
C GLN A 436 -21.37 17.36 16.20
N PRO A 437 -21.55 16.14 16.74
CA PRO A 437 -22.01 14.98 15.94
C PRO A 437 -23.50 15.09 15.51
N SER A 438 -24.30 15.84 16.28
CA SER A 438 -25.76 15.99 16.11
C SER A 438 -26.24 16.45 14.70
N PRO A 439 -25.59 17.40 13.99
CA PRO A 439 -26.05 17.86 12.68
C PRO A 439 -26.02 16.78 11.60
N MET A 440 -25.00 15.92 11.57
CA MET A 440 -24.91 14.83 10.59
C MET A 440 -25.99 13.77 10.78
N ILE A 441 -26.27 13.43 12.05
CA ILE A 441 -27.36 12.52 12.44
C ILE A 441 -28.71 13.13 12.04
N THR A 442 -28.92 14.42 12.33
CA THR A 442 -30.15 15.15 11.97
C THR A 442 -30.35 15.26 10.45
N ALA A 443 -29.25 15.38 9.68
CA ALA A 443 -29.28 15.46 8.22
C ALA A 443 -29.38 14.08 7.53
N GLY A 444 -29.20 12.97 8.26
CA GLY A 444 -29.23 11.61 7.74
C GLY A 444 -28.04 11.25 6.85
N ILE A 445 -26.85 11.78 7.16
CA ILE A 445 -25.63 11.62 6.34
C ILE A 445 -24.44 11.02 7.12
N ASN A 446 -24.68 10.54 8.34
CA ASN A 446 -23.68 9.92 9.22
C ASN A 446 -23.33 8.46 8.85
N HIS A 447 -23.60 8.02 7.62
CA HIS A 447 -23.51 6.60 7.25
C HIS A 447 -22.22 6.20 6.52
N VAL A 448 -21.49 7.16 5.92
CA VAL A 448 -20.26 6.90 5.17
C VAL A 448 -19.21 7.96 5.52
N PHE A 449 -18.00 7.51 5.83
CA PHE A 449 -16.85 8.37 6.12
C PHE A 449 -15.66 7.95 5.26
N VAL A 450 -14.88 8.93 4.80
CA VAL A 450 -13.76 8.68 3.89
C VAL A 450 -12.48 9.26 4.46
N VAL A 451 -11.45 8.43 4.48
CA VAL A 451 -10.06 8.84 4.66
C VAL A 451 -9.45 8.84 3.27
N ASN A 452 -9.27 10.01 2.67
CA ASN A 452 -8.78 10.14 1.30
C ASN A 452 -7.44 9.41 1.12
N ARG A 453 -6.58 9.48 2.13
CA ARG A 453 -5.26 8.84 2.17
C ARG A 453 -4.86 8.54 3.61
N VAL A 454 -4.45 7.30 3.86
CA VAL A 454 -3.82 6.86 5.11
C VAL A 454 -2.30 7.00 4.93
N ASP A 455 -1.75 8.04 5.56
CA ASP A 455 -0.35 8.46 5.40
C ASP A 455 0.58 8.02 6.55
N TYR A 456 1.87 8.15 6.26
CA TYR A 456 3.05 7.97 7.12
C TYR A 456 3.10 9.09 8.23
N VAL A 457 2.79 8.80 9.51
CA VAL A 457 2.78 9.78 10.66
C VAL A 457 4.02 9.74 11.59
N SER A 458 4.85 10.80 11.58
CA SER A 458 6.21 10.76 12.17
C SER A 458 6.23 10.72 13.70
N ALA A 459 7.27 10.12 14.30
CA ALA A 459 7.43 10.12 15.76
C ALA A 459 7.43 11.55 16.30
N GLY A 460 6.64 11.80 17.35
CA GLY A 460 6.58 13.13 17.98
C GLY A 460 5.77 14.17 17.21
N THR A 461 5.17 13.83 16.07
CA THR A 461 4.01 14.54 15.52
C THR A 461 2.74 13.81 15.98
N GLU A 462 1.83 14.52 16.62
CA GLU A 462 0.45 14.02 16.80
C GLU A 462 -0.16 13.83 15.41
N SER A 463 -0.47 12.58 15.02
CA SER A 463 -1.46 12.42 13.96
C SER A 463 -2.82 12.74 14.53
N TYR A 464 -3.47 13.69 13.89
CA TYR A 464 -4.90 13.84 14.01
C TYR A 464 -5.64 12.84 13.11
N ALA A 465 -4.96 12.11 12.21
CA ALA A 465 -5.54 11.04 11.39
C ALA A 465 -6.32 9.98 12.22
N PRO A 466 -5.76 9.32 13.26
CA PRO A 466 -6.52 8.50 14.20
C PRO A 466 -7.74 9.20 14.80
N THR A 467 -7.63 10.49 15.12
CA THR A 467 -8.73 11.32 15.62
C THR A 467 -9.84 11.45 14.57
N TYR A 468 -9.54 11.87 13.34
CA TYR A 468 -10.50 11.95 12.21
C TYR A 468 -11.17 10.62 11.92
N MET A 469 -10.37 9.54 11.92
CA MET A 469 -10.88 8.20 11.66
C MET A 469 -11.84 7.76 12.77
N ALA A 470 -11.59 8.16 14.03
CA ALA A 470 -12.51 7.97 15.14
C ALA A 470 -13.78 8.84 15.07
N TYR A 471 -13.85 9.91 14.25
CA TYR A 471 -15.07 10.73 14.16
C TYR A 471 -16.27 9.95 13.62
N GLY A 472 -16.06 9.10 12.62
CA GLY A 472 -17.14 8.25 12.08
C GLY A 472 -17.67 7.24 13.09
N ALA A 473 -16.76 6.68 13.89
CA ALA A 473 -17.08 5.84 15.03
C ALA A 473 -17.81 6.63 16.13
N ILE A 474 -17.38 7.85 16.45
CA ILE A 474 -18.05 8.72 17.44
C ILE A 474 -19.47 9.08 16.99
N CYS A 475 -19.71 9.39 15.72
CA CYS A 475 -21.05 9.70 15.21
C CYS A 475 -22.05 8.53 15.21
N ASN A 476 -21.61 7.28 15.39
CA ASN A 476 -22.47 6.09 15.22
C ASN A 476 -22.38 5.03 16.33
N LEU A 477 -21.25 4.95 17.03
CA LEU A 477 -21.01 4.04 18.16
C LEU A 477 -21.14 4.78 19.50
N CYS A 478 -20.76 6.07 19.57
CA CYS A 478 -21.15 6.92 20.71
C CYS A 478 -22.61 7.36 20.57
N ASP A 479 -23.51 6.46 20.91
CA ASP A 479 -24.92 6.79 21.13
C ASP A 479 -25.02 7.78 22.30
N MET A 480 -25.37 9.05 22.06
CA MET A 480 -25.43 10.08 23.12
C MET A 480 -26.51 9.81 24.19
N GLU A 481 -27.42 8.83 24.00
CA GLU A 481 -28.36 8.37 25.02
C GLU A 481 -27.87 7.15 25.81
N LYS A 482 -26.79 6.48 25.38
CA LYS A 482 -26.15 5.36 26.09
C LYS A 482 -24.74 5.76 26.54
N GLU A 483 -24.25 5.12 27.59
CA GLU A 483 -23.00 5.53 28.23
C GLU A 483 -21.75 4.99 27.50
N TYR A 484 -21.66 5.07 26.17
CA TYR A 484 -20.55 4.52 25.38
C TYR A 484 -19.60 5.61 24.87
N PHE A 485 -18.29 5.34 24.95
CA PHE A 485 -17.22 6.21 24.48
C PHE A 485 -16.24 5.43 23.60
N VAL A 486 -15.90 5.99 22.44
CA VAL A 486 -14.80 5.50 21.58
C VAL A 486 -13.50 6.16 22.03
N THR A 487 -12.46 5.38 22.31
CA THR A 487 -11.18 5.90 22.83
C THR A 487 -10.27 6.45 21.73
N GLY A 488 -10.40 5.93 20.49
CA GLY A 488 -9.63 6.36 19.32
C GLY A 488 -9.57 5.27 18.25
N ILE A 489 -8.70 5.47 17.23
CA ILE A 489 -8.06 4.33 16.55
C ILE A 489 -6.78 4.00 17.31
N ASN A 490 -6.70 2.75 17.77
CA ASN A 490 -5.55 2.23 18.50
C ASN A 490 -4.79 1.20 17.65
N SER A 491 -3.54 0.97 18.06
CA SER A 491 -2.69 -0.12 17.59
C SER A 491 -2.45 -1.09 18.75
N PRO A 492 -2.10 -2.37 18.51
CA PRO A 492 -2.04 -3.41 19.56
C PRO A 492 -1.11 -3.05 20.74
N ASN A 493 -0.08 -2.25 20.47
CA ASN A 493 0.94 -1.87 21.44
C ASN A 493 0.55 -0.61 22.24
N ASN A 494 -0.65 -0.05 22.02
CA ASN A 494 -1.17 1.20 22.59
C ASN A 494 -0.27 2.42 22.40
N GLN A 495 0.63 2.36 21.41
CA GLN A 495 1.44 3.49 20.97
C GLN A 495 0.62 4.29 19.95
N TYR A 496 0.67 5.63 20.04
CA TYR A 496 0.41 6.47 18.88
C TYR A 496 1.22 5.91 17.71
N LEU A 497 0.58 5.73 16.55
CA LEU A 497 1.18 5.15 15.34
C LEU A 497 2.47 5.90 14.98
N ASN A 498 3.58 5.36 15.49
CA ASN A 498 4.90 5.89 15.29
C ASN A 498 5.51 5.14 14.12
N ILE A 499 5.42 5.73 12.94
CA ILE A 499 5.99 5.16 11.71
C ILE A 499 7.53 5.13 11.66
N HIS A 500 8.21 5.77 12.61
CA HIS A 500 9.66 5.62 12.75
C HIS A 500 10.00 4.31 13.46
N ASP A 501 9.00 3.65 14.04
CA ASP A 501 9.01 2.20 14.11
C ASP A 501 8.82 1.69 12.67
N LEU A 502 9.86 1.05 12.14
CA LEU A 502 10.15 0.81 10.71
C LEU A 502 9.30 -0.35 10.14
N LEU A 503 8.00 -0.27 10.39
CA LEU A 503 7.11 -1.39 10.64
C LEU A 503 6.64 -2.18 9.42
N MET A 504 6.91 -1.73 8.20
CA MET A 504 7.06 -2.59 7.02
C MET A 504 8.02 -1.87 6.05
N PRO A 505 9.26 -2.33 5.86
CA PRO A 505 10.12 -1.82 4.80
C PRO A 505 9.40 -1.89 3.44
N LYS A 506 9.76 -0.99 2.52
CA LYS A 506 9.56 -1.29 1.11
C LYS A 506 10.49 -2.46 0.78
N ASP A 507 9.92 -3.65 0.58
CA ASP A 507 10.65 -4.84 0.09
C ASP A 507 10.88 -4.74 -1.44
N TYR A 508 11.14 -3.52 -1.95
CA TYR A 508 11.12 -3.11 -3.36
C TYR A 508 12.50 -2.55 -3.75
#